data_AF-A0A4S1FLF4-F1
#
_entry.id   AF-A0A4S1FLF4-F1
#
_cell.length_a   1.000
_cell.length_b   1.000
_cell.length_c   1.000
_cell.angle_alpha   90.00
_cell.angle_beta   90.00
_cell.angle_gamma   90.00
#
_symmetry.space_group_name_H-M   'P 1'
#
loop_
_entity.id
_entity.type
_entity.pdbx_description
1 polymer ?
#
loop_
_entity_poly.entity_id
_entity_poly.type
_entity_poly.pdbx_seq_one_letter_code
_entity_poly.pdbx_strand_id
1 'polypeptide(L)'
;MTDAERAEKKREQRRAYRARNPEKVRLSRQRYLAKPGTRERQHAADKRYREKHRDALIARQAQYRLRYPEAAAASTKRYHDKNRAEINARHREVYRLDRDKILAQQRAAYARKRSILQANHSPEALMKAVYAAIPAALPKFIRDEVAGEMMLAVLEGKLQMDGIRRSVAEHLRRYNKVYDRFKFLSLDAPMAGTEDLRRIDTLTDEDSVFRFAI
;
A
#
# COMPACT_ATOMS: atom_id res chain seq x y z
N MET A 1 -53.08 18.56 0.14
CA MET A 1 -51.74 19.02 0.57
C MET A 1 -51.05 17.90 1.32
N THR A 2 -50.00 17.34 0.75
CA THR A 2 -49.18 16.29 1.39
C THR A 2 -48.31 16.90 2.51
N ASP A 3 -47.84 16.09 3.45
CA ASP A 3 -46.95 16.57 4.52
C ASP A 3 -45.61 17.09 3.98
N ALA A 4 -45.18 16.58 2.83
CA ALA A 4 -44.03 17.08 2.08
C ALA A 4 -44.24 18.52 1.59
N GLU A 5 -45.39 18.81 0.96
CA GLU A 5 -45.74 20.15 0.47
C GLU A 5 -45.89 21.17 1.62
N ARG A 6 -46.44 20.75 2.76
CA ARG A 6 -46.54 21.60 3.97
C ARG A 6 -45.15 21.93 4.53
N ALA A 7 -44.24 20.94 4.55
CA ALA A 7 -42.86 21.15 5.00
C ALA A 7 -42.07 22.06 4.06
N GLU A 8 -42.28 21.94 2.75
CA GLU A 8 -41.67 22.80 1.74
C GLU A 8 -42.17 24.24 1.83
N LYS A 9 -43.48 24.46 1.89
CA LYS A 9 -44.08 25.79 2.09
C LYS A 9 -43.56 26.47 3.36
N LYS A 10 -43.34 25.72 4.45
CA LYS A 10 -42.73 26.22 5.69
C LYS A 10 -41.24 26.58 5.51
N ARG A 11 -40.48 25.82 4.72
CA ARG A 11 -39.08 26.13 4.39
C ARG A 11 -38.99 27.41 3.54
N GLU A 12 -39.87 27.57 2.57
CA GLU A 12 -39.94 28.75 1.71
C GLU A 12 -40.31 30.00 2.49
N GLN A 13 -41.34 29.94 3.34
CA GLN A 13 -41.70 31.05 4.23
C GLN A 13 -40.52 31.45 5.14
N ARG A 14 -39.78 30.48 5.68
CA ARG A 14 -38.56 30.75 6.47
C ARG A 14 -37.44 31.36 5.64
N ARG A 15 -37.25 30.94 4.39
CA ARG A 15 -36.28 31.54 3.45
C ARG A 15 -36.66 32.99 3.13
N ALA A 16 -37.92 33.23 2.77
CA ALA A 16 -38.46 34.55 2.48
C ALA A 16 -38.35 35.48 3.70
N TYR A 17 -38.63 34.97 4.90
CA TYR A 17 -38.45 35.74 6.14
C TYR A 17 -37.00 36.15 6.37
N ARG A 18 -36.04 35.23 6.17
CA ARG A 18 -34.60 35.51 6.31
C ARG A 18 -34.11 36.52 5.28
N ALA A 19 -34.60 36.45 4.05
CA ALA A 19 -34.26 37.40 2.99
C ALA A 19 -34.84 38.79 3.26
N ARG A 20 -36.06 38.88 3.78
CA ARG A 20 -36.72 40.15 4.14
C ARG A 20 -36.20 40.76 5.45
N ASN A 21 -35.61 39.96 6.34
CA ASN A 21 -35.15 40.39 7.66
C ASN A 21 -33.72 39.93 7.99
N PRO A 22 -32.71 40.27 7.16
CA PRO A 22 -31.35 39.76 7.32
C PRO A 22 -30.72 40.21 8.64
N GLU A 23 -30.91 41.47 9.02
CA GLU A 23 -30.34 42.06 10.24
C GLU A 23 -30.94 41.45 11.50
N LYS A 24 -32.26 41.27 11.55
CA LYS A 24 -32.94 40.65 12.69
C LYS A 24 -32.47 39.21 12.92
N VAL A 25 -32.23 38.47 11.83
CA VAL A 25 -31.68 37.10 11.88
C VAL A 25 -30.23 37.11 12.34
N ARG A 26 -29.41 38.04 11.84
CA ARG A 26 -28.00 38.21 12.24
C ARG A 26 -27.86 38.52 13.73
N LEU A 27 -28.61 39.50 14.23
CA LEU A 27 -28.65 39.89 15.65
C LEU A 27 -29.14 38.76 16.55
N SER A 28 -30.21 38.06 16.15
CA SER A 28 -30.72 36.90 16.88
C SER A 28 -29.66 35.77 16.95
N ARG A 29 -28.97 35.50 15.84
CA ARG A 29 -27.86 34.53 15.79
C ARG A 29 -26.69 34.97 16.67
N GLN A 30 -26.31 36.24 16.65
CA GLN A 30 -25.26 36.77 17.52
C GLN A 30 -25.63 36.60 19.00
N ARG A 31 -26.86 36.95 19.40
CA ARG A 31 -27.36 36.76 20.77
C ARG A 31 -27.35 35.29 21.18
N TYR A 32 -27.72 34.39 20.28
CA TYR A 32 -27.64 32.96 20.54
C TYR A 32 -26.20 32.48 20.75
N LEU A 33 -25.27 32.89 19.87
CA LEU A 33 -23.85 32.52 19.96
C LEU A 33 -23.10 33.19 21.12
N ALA A 34 -23.60 34.30 21.64
CA ALA A 34 -23.06 34.99 22.81
C ALA A 34 -23.41 34.31 24.14
N LYS A 35 -24.37 33.38 24.14
CA LYS A 35 -24.69 32.59 25.35
C LYS A 35 -23.51 31.68 25.71
N PRO A 36 -23.09 31.64 26.98
CA PRO A 36 -22.01 30.77 27.44
C PRO A 36 -22.22 29.31 27.05
N GLY A 37 -21.14 28.61 26.68
CA GLY A 37 -21.17 27.20 26.28
C GLY A 37 -21.88 26.89 24.95
N THR A 38 -22.47 27.88 24.26
CA THR A 38 -23.18 27.62 22.99
C THR A 38 -22.23 27.25 21.86
N ARG A 39 -21.07 27.92 21.78
CA ARG A 39 -20.01 27.60 20.80
C ARG A 39 -19.41 26.21 21.05
N GLU A 40 -19.21 25.85 22.30
CA GLU A 40 -18.69 24.53 22.70
C GLU A 40 -19.68 23.42 22.36
N ARG A 41 -20.97 23.61 22.67
CA ARG A 41 -22.03 22.67 22.29
C ARG A 41 -22.14 22.50 20.78
N GLN A 42 -22.03 23.58 20.02
CA GLN A 42 -21.99 23.51 18.55
C GLN A 42 -20.76 22.75 18.06
N HIS A 43 -19.58 23.06 18.58
CA HIS A 43 -18.36 22.36 18.20
C HIS A 43 -18.43 20.87 18.53
N ALA A 44 -18.97 20.51 19.71
CA ALA A 44 -19.18 19.11 20.10
C ALA A 44 -20.20 18.40 19.20
N ALA A 45 -21.31 19.06 18.85
CA ALA A 45 -22.31 18.53 17.93
C ALA A 45 -21.72 18.34 16.52
N ASP A 46 -20.97 19.32 16.02
CA ASP A 46 -20.29 19.27 14.73
C ASP A 46 -19.24 18.14 14.71
N LYS A 47 -18.48 17.97 15.80
CA LYS A 47 -17.53 16.87 15.95
C LYS A 47 -18.23 15.51 15.86
N ARG A 48 -19.31 15.31 16.64
CA ARG A 48 -20.12 14.08 16.60
C ARG A 48 -20.71 13.82 15.20
N TYR A 49 -21.17 14.87 14.53
CA TYR A 49 -21.68 14.76 13.17
C TYR A 49 -20.59 14.34 12.18
N ARG A 50 -19.40 14.96 12.26
CA ARG A 50 -18.26 14.60 11.41
C ARG A 50 -17.77 13.19 11.66
N GLU A 51 -17.81 12.72 12.89
CA GLU A 51 -17.46 11.33 13.23
C GLU A 51 -18.49 10.35 12.66
N LYS A 52 -19.78 10.60 12.89
CA LYS A 52 -20.87 9.74 12.39
C LYS A 52 -20.96 9.70 10.87
N HIS A 53 -20.60 10.80 10.20
CA HIS A 53 -20.70 10.94 8.75
C HIS A 53 -19.34 11.10 8.08
N ARG A 54 -18.27 10.57 8.69
CA ARG A 54 -16.88 10.74 8.23
C ARG A 54 -16.71 10.37 6.77
N ASP A 55 -17.16 9.17 6.40
CA ASP A 55 -16.95 8.63 5.06
C ASP A 55 -17.77 9.37 4.00
N ALA A 56 -19.01 9.75 4.34
CA ALA A 56 -19.86 10.56 3.47
C ALA A 56 -19.26 11.96 3.20
N LEU A 57 -18.64 12.57 4.22
CA LEU A 57 -17.94 13.85 4.08
C LEU A 57 -16.68 13.72 3.22
N ILE A 58 -15.89 12.65 3.42
CA ILE A 58 -14.71 12.36 2.61
C ILE A 58 -15.10 12.14 1.15
N ALA A 59 -16.11 11.32 0.89
CA ALA A 59 -16.61 11.04 -0.46
C ALA A 59 -17.11 12.32 -1.15
N ARG A 60 -17.87 13.14 -0.44
CA ARG A 60 -18.34 14.44 -0.95
C ARG A 60 -17.17 15.38 -1.27
N GLN A 61 -16.15 15.42 -0.42
CA GLN A 61 -14.95 16.23 -0.66
C GLN A 61 -14.14 15.71 -1.85
N ALA A 62 -14.02 14.40 -2.02
CA ALA A 62 -13.37 13.79 -3.16
C ALA A 62 -14.10 14.12 -4.47
N GLN A 63 -15.43 13.99 -4.49
CA GLN A 63 -16.26 14.40 -5.63
C GLN A 63 -16.08 15.88 -5.97
N TYR A 64 -16.01 16.75 -4.96
CA TYR A 64 -15.75 18.17 -5.18
C TYR A 64 -14.38 18.42 -5.82
N ARG A 65 -13.32 17.73 -5.36
CA ARG A 65 -11.97 17.84 -5.95
C ARG A 65 -11.92 17.36 -7.39
N LEU A 66 -12.68 16.32 -7.73
CA LEU A 66 -12.77 15.81 -9.11
C LEU A 66 -13.54 16.78 -10.02
N ARG A 67 -14.64 17.35 -9.52
CA ARG A 67 -15.48 18.27 -10.30
C ARG A 67 -14.85 19.65 -10.46
N TYR A 68 -14.05 20.09 -9.50
CA TYR A 68 -13.41 21.41 -9.47
C TYR A 68 -11.93 21.33 -9.05
N PRO A 69 -11.06 20.72 -9.87
CA PRO A 69 -9.66 20.47 -9.52
C PRO A 69 -8.89 21.76 -9.29
N GLU A 70 -9.07 22.77 -10.14
CA GLU A 70 -8.37 24.05 -10.03
C GLU A 70 -8.77 24.84 -8.78
N ALA A 71 -10.07 24.91 -8.48
CA ALA A 71 -10.57 25.60 -7.29
C ALA A 71 -10.09 24.91 -6.01
N ALA A 72 -10.05 23.58 -6.00
CA ALA A 72 -9.50 22.81 -4.88
C ALA A 72 -8.00 23.04 -4.69
N ALA A 73 -7.22 23.05 -5.79
CA ALA A 73 -5.78 23.34 -5.75
C ALA A 73 -5.50 24.77 -5.27
N ALA A 74 -6.24 25.76 -5.79
CA ALA A 74 -6.12 27.15 -5.39
C ALA A 74 -6.47 27.37 -3.91
N SER A 75 -7.53 26.72 -3.41
CA SER A 75 -7.89 26.75 -1.99
C SER A 75 -6.81 26.12 -1.11
N THR A 76 -6.29 24.97 -1.51
CA THR A 76 -5.19 24.28 -0.80
C THR A 76 -3.93 25.15 -0.76
N LYS A 77 -3.56 25.77 -1.89
CA LYS A 77 -2.43 26.69 -1.96
C LYS A 77 -2.62 27.89 -1.03
N ARG A 78 -3.79 28.55 -1.07
CA ARG A 78 -4.12 29.68 -0.18
C ARG A 78 -4.03 29.30 1.29
N TYR A 79 -4.49 28.10 1.65
CA TYR A 79 -4.37 27.59 3.01
C TYR A 79 -2.90 27.38 3.40
N HIS A 80 -2.10 26.73 2.53
CA HIS A 80 -0.69 26.50 2.80
C HIS A 80 0.11 27.80 2.90
N ASP A 81 -0.16 28.78 2.04
CA ASP A 81 0.53 30.08 2.05
C ASP A 81 0.23 30.86 3.33
N LYS A 82 -1.03 30.89 3.77
CA LYS A 82 -1.44 31.56 5.01
C LYS A 82 -0.88 30.89 6.27
N ASN A 83 -0.76 29.56 6.26
CA ASN A 83 -0.35 28.78 7.43
C ASN A 83 1.08 28.23 7.30
N ARG A 84 1.89 28.77 6.38
CA ARG A 84 3.21 28.24 6.05
C ARG A 84 4.14 28.14 7.26
N ALA A 85 4.13 29.16 8.12
CA ALA A 85 4.95 29.20 9.32
C ALA A 85 4.54 28.12 10.34
N GLU A 86 3.24 27.97 10.57
CA GLU A 86 2.69 26.95 11.49
C GLU A 86 2.95 25.53 10.98
N ILE A 87 2.71 25.29 9.68
CA ILE A 87 2.99 24.01 9.02
C ILE A 87 4.48 23.66 9.16
N ASN A 88 5.37 24.61 8.88
CA ASN A 88 6.81 24.40 9.02
C ASN A 88 7.22 24.17 10.48
N ALA A 89 6.64 24.89 11.44
CA ALA A 89 6.91 24.70 12.86
C ALA A 89 6.52 23.28 13.31
N ARG A 90 5.34 22.81 12.89
CA ARG A 90 4.89 21.43 13.14
C ARG A 90 5.82 20.41 12.50
N HIS A 91 6.27 20.62 11.27
CA HIS A 91 7.25 19.73 10.62
C HIS A 91 8.58 19.70 11.38
N ARG A 92 9.07 20.84 11.87
CA ARG A 92 10.28 20.91 12.70
C ARG A 92 10.11 20.16 14.02
N GLU A 93 8.96 20.27 14.65
CA GLU A 93 8.65 19.57 15.90
C GLU A 93 8.64 18.05 15.70
N VAL A 94 7.98 17.56 14.64
CA VAL A 94 8.01 16.14 14.26
C VAL A 94 9.45 15.68 14.00
N TYR A 95 10.24 16.49 13.27
CA TYR A 95 11.65 16.20 13.05
C TYR A 95 12.48 16.18 14.33
N ARG A 96 12.13 16.97 15.34
CA ARG A 96 12.83 17.02 16.62
C ARG A 96 12.53 15.78 17.46
N LEU A 97 11.26 15.38 17.52
CA LEU A 97 10.83 14.25 18.35
C LEU A 97 11.20 12.90 17.72
N ASP A 98 11.03 12.75 16.41
CA ASP A 98 11.22 11.49 15.69
C ASP A 98 12.45 11.51 14.77
N ARG A 99 13.47 12.31 15.10
CA ARG A 99 14.65 12.53 14.26
C ARG A 99 15.26 11.23 13.74
N ASP A 100 15.54 10.31 14.65
CA ASP A 100 16.26 9.07 14.33
C ASP A 100 15.41 8.15 13.45
N LYS A 101 14.10 8.08 13.70
CA LYS A 101 13.16 7.33 12.88
C LYS A 101 13.10 7.89 11.45
N ILE A 102 13.03 9.21 11.32
CA ILE A 102 12.99 9.88 10.01
C ILE A 102 14.32 9.65 9.27
N LEU A 103 15.46 9.81 9.95
CA LEU A 103 16.77 9.56 9.36
C LEU A 103 16.95 8.08 8.96
N ALA A 104 16.47 7.14 9.76
CA ALA A 104 16.50 5.71 9.43
C ALA A 104 15.67 5.41 8.18
N GLN A 105 14.47 5.98 8.07
CA GLN A 105 13.62 5.84 6.88
C GLN A 105 14.29 6.44 5.65
N GLN A 106 14.91 7.62 5.77
CA GLN A 106 15.64 8.28 4.68
C GLN A 106 16.84 7.46 4.25
N ARG A 107 17.65 6.98 5.19
CA ARG A 107 18.80 6.10 4.91
C ARG A 107 18.35 4.83 4.19
N ALA A 108 17.28 4.19 4.65
CA ALA A 108 16.73 3.00 4.01
C ALA A 108 16.23 3.31 2.58
N ALA A 109 15.51 4.42 2.38
CA ALA A 109 15.04 4.84 1.07
C ALA A 109 16.19 5.17 0.11
N TYR A 110 17.21 5.87 0.60
CA TYR A 110 18.41 6.19 -0.17
C TYR A 110 19.19 4.93 -0.55
N ALA A 111 19.39 4.00 0.39
CA ALA A 111 20.08 2.72 0.12
C ALA A 111 19.34 1.85 -0.91
N ARG A 112 17.99 1.81 -0.85
CA ARG A 112 17.17 1.18 -1.89
C ARG A 112 17.37 1.85 -3.25
N LYS A 113 17.23 3.17 -3.32
CA LYS A 113 17.40 3.93 -4.57
C LYS A 113 18.79 3.75 -5.15
N ARG A 114 19.83 3.78 -4.32
CA ARG A 114 21.22 3.54 -4.70
C ARG A 114 21.39 2.15 -5.30
N SER A 115 20.82 1.11 -4.68
CA SER A 115 20.88 -0.26 -5.17
C SER A 115 20.24 -0.42 -6.55
N ILE A 116 19.06 0.17 -6.76
CA ILE A 116 18.36 0.16 -8.05
C ILE A 116 19.18 0.90 -9.12
N LEU A 117 19.70 2.09 -8.79
CA LEU A 117 20.52 2.86 -9.74
C LEU A 117 21.79 2.12 -10.12
N GLN A 118 22.46 1.47 -9.16
CA GLN A 118 23.64 0.66 -9.42
C GLN A 118 23.33 -0.54 -10.31
N ALA A 119 22.21 -1.24 -10.04
CA ALA A 119 21.73 -2.34 -10.88
C ALA A 119 21.43 -1.90 -12.32
N ASN A 120 20.78 -0.74 -12.50
CA ASN A 120 20.45 -0.20 -13.81
C ASN A 120 21.68 0.29 -14.58
N HIS A 121 22.65 0.88 -13.89
CA HIS A 121 23.86 1.41 -14.53
C HIS A 121 24.84 0.30 -14.92
N SER A 122 24.88 -0.80 -14.16
CA SER A 122 25.79 -1.91 -14.43
C SER A 122 25.10 -3.27 -14.20
N PRO A 123 24.27 -3.71 -15.16
CA PRO A 123 23.60 -5.00 -15.07
C PRO A 123 24.58 -6.17 -14.95
N GLU A 124 25.75 -6.12 -15.60
CA GLU A 124 26.76 -7.18 -15.48
C GLU A 124 27.32 -7.28 -14.06
N ALA A 125 27.47 -6.15 -13.36
CA ALA A 125 27.95 -6.13 -11.99
C ALA A 125 26.93 -6.76 -11.03
N LEU A 126 25.63 -6.49 -11.25
CA LEU A 126 24.55 -7.17 -10.53
C LEU A 126 24.58 -8.68 -10.80
N MET A 127 24.64 -9.09 -12.07
CA MET A 127 24.70 -10.51 -12.41
C MET A 127 25.87 -11.21 -11.73
N LYS A 128 27.08 -10.63 -11.84
CA LYS A 128 28.29 -11.17 -11.23
C LYS A 128 28.17 -11.26 -9.71
N ALA A 129 27.62 -10.24 -9.04
CA ALA A 129 27.45 -10.23 -7.60
C ALA A 129 26.47 -11.31 -7.12
N VAL A 130 25.36 -11.53 -7.85
CA VAL A 130 24.36 -12.55 -7.54
C VAL A 130 24.93 -13.95 -7.77
N TYR A 131 25.51 -14.24 -8.94
CA TYR A 131 26.10 -15.56 -9.22
C TYR A 131 27.26 -15.90 -8.30
N ALA A 132 28.05 -14.91 -7.85
CA ALA A 132 29.12 -15.12 -6.87
C ALA A 132 28.61 -15.34 -5.44
N ALA A 133 27.34 -15.03 -5.17
CA ALA A 133 26.70 -15.26 -3.88
C ALA A 133 26.05 -16.64 -3.80
N ILE A 134 25.58 -17.19 -4.92
CA ILE A 134 24.91 -18.50 -4.98
C ILE A 134 25.97 -19.62 -4.98
N PRO A 135 25.79 -20.71 -4.20
CA PRO A 135 26.72 -21.83 -4.19
C PRO A 135 26.92 -22.47 -5.57
N ALA A 136 28.18 -22.63 -5.99
CA ALA A 136 28.51 -23.21 -7.28
C ALA A 136 28.19 -24.72 -7.38
N ALA A 137 28.02 -25.40 -6.24
CA ALA A 137 27.66 -26.82 -6.15
C ALA A 137 26.22 -27.12 -6.59
N LEU A 138 25.36 -26.10 -6.69
CA LEU A 138 23.98 -26.28 -7.13
C LEU A 138 23.91 -26.49 -8.65
N PRO A 139 22.98 -27.34 -9.14
CA PRO A 139 22.71 -27.48 -10.56
C PRO A 139 22.42 -26.13 -11.24
N LYS A 140 22.92 -25.96 -12.47
CA LYS A 140 22.83 -24.70 -13.22
C LYS A 140 21.41 -24.13 -13.27
N PHE A 141 20.41 -24.97 -13.58
CA PHE A 141 19.01 -24.54 -13.69
C PHE A 141 18.46 -23.94 -12.39
N ILE A 142 18.83 -24.49 -11.22
CA ILE A 142 18.43 -23.95 -9.91
C ILE A 142 19.09 -22.60 -9.68
N ARG A 143 20.38 -22.50 -10.01
CA ARG A 143 21.11 -21.24 -9.82
C ARG A 143 20.55 -20.13 -10.70
N ASP A 144 20.22 -20.43 -11.95
CA ASP A 144 19.73 -19.44 -12.91
C ASP A 144 18.34 -18.91 -12.48
N GLU A 145 17.45 -19.79 -12.00
CA GLU A 145 16.14 -19.41 -11.43
C GLU A 145 16.30 -18.51 -10.19
N VAL A 146 17.10 -18.94 -9.22
CA VAL A 146 17.34 -18.18 -7.99
C VAL A 146 18.04 -16.85 -8.29
N ALA A 147 18.97 -16.85 -9.25
CA ALA A 147 19.65 -15.64 -9.68
C ALA A 147 18.67 -14.66 -10.33
N GLY A 148 17.79 -15.12 -11.20
CA GLY A 148 16.73 -14.31 -11.80
C GLY A 148 15.80 -13.69 -10.76
N GLU A 149 15.32 -14.48 -9.80
CA GLU A 149 14.48 -14.00 -8.69
C GLU A 149 15.20 -12.93 -7.86
N MET A 150 16.46 -13.15 -7.52
CA MET A 150 17.26 -12.20 -6.75
C MET A 150 17.53 -10.89 -7.51
N MET A 151 17.85 -10.96 -8.81
CA MET A 151 18.05 -9.76 -9.64
C MET A 151 16.76 -8.93 -9.73
N LEU A 152 15.62 -9.60 -9.94
CA LEU A 152 14.32 -8.93 -9.93
C LEU A 152 14.05 -8.26 -8.58
N ALA A 153 14.32 -8.94 -7.46
CA ALA A 153 14.15 -8.38 -6.14
C ALA A 153 15.01 -7.11 -5.90
N VAL A 154 16.21 -7.03 -6.50
CA VAL A 154 17.03 -5.80 -6.45
C VAL A 154 16.39 -4.67 -7.24
N LEU A 155 15.91 -4.95 -8.46
CA LEU A 155 15.28 -3.95 -9.33
C LEU A 155 13.97 -3.41 -8.75
N GLU A 156 13.21 -4.26 -8.05
CA GLU A 156 12.02 -3.86 -7.30
C GLU A 156 12.33 -3.11 -6.00
N GLY A 157 13.61 -3.05 -5.58
CA GLY A 157 14.05 -2.42 -4.34
C GLY A 157 13.70 -3.21 -3.08
N LYS A 158 13.29 -4.47 -3.22
CA LYS A 158 13.04 -5.42 -2.11
C LYS A 158 14.34 -5.95 -1.53
N LEU A 159 15.36 -6.12 -2.37
CA LEU A 159 16.71 -6.53 -2.00
C LEU A 159 17.71 -5.39 -2.26
N GLN A 160 18.64 -5.17 -1.34
CA GLN A 160 19.74 -4.23 -1.53
C GLN A 160 20.96 -4.96 -2.11
N MET A 161 21.78 -4.24 -2.90
CA MET A 161 23.02 -4.79 -3.46
C MET A 161 23.96 -5.32 -2.37
N ASP A 162 24.09 -4.59 -1.27
CA ASP A 162 24.91 -4.97 -0.09
C ASP A 162 24.31 -6.15 0.70
N GLY A 163 23.07 -6.54 0.40
CA GLY A 163 22.30 -7.59 1.07
C GLY A 163 22.30 -8.93 0.33
N ILE A 164 22.80 -8.99 -0.91
CA ILE A 164 22.67 -10.16 -1.81
C ILE A 164 23.09 -11.45 -1.14
N ARG A 165 24.30 -11.52 -0.55
CA ARG A 165 24.82 -12.74 0.09
C ARG A 165 23.95 -13.23 1.25
N ARG A 166 23.39 -12.31 2.03
CA ARG A 166 22.56 -12.64 3.20
C ARG A 166 21.19 -13.18 2.81
N SER A 167 20.66 -12.76 1.65
CA SER A 167 19.33 -13.18 1.20
C SER A 167 19.33 -14.49 0.41
N VAL A 168 20.48 -15.03 -0.01
CA VAL A 168 20.57 -16.28 -0.80
C VAL A 168 19.82 -17.43 -0.12
N ALA A 169 20.04 -17.64 1.17
CA ALA A 169 19.43 -18.74 1.92
C ALA A 169 17.89 -18.63 2.01
N GLU A 170 17.34 -17.42 1.94
CA GLU A 170 15.88 -17.22 1.92
C GLU A 170 15.29 -17.56 0.54
N HIS A 171 15.95 -17.14 -0.53
CA HIS A 171 15.51 -17.41 -1.90
C HIS A 171 15.61 -18.92 -2.22
N LEU A 172 16.68 -19.59 -1.77
CA LEU A 172 16.81 -21.04 -1.88
C LEU A 172 15.70 -21.79 -1.12
N ARG A 173 15.33 -21.31 0.09
CA ARG A 173 14.21 -21.90 0.84
C ARG A 173 12.87 -21.70 0.12
N ARG A 174 12.64 -20.54 -0.50
CA ARG A 174 11.44 -20.29 -1.32
C ARG A 174 11.40 -21.21 -2.54
N TYR A 175 12.51 -21.30 -3.27
CA TYR A 175 12.65 -22.21 -4.41
C TYR A 175 12.34 -23.66 -4.00
N ASN A 176 13.01 -24.17 -2.96
CA ASN A 176 12.79 -25.53 -2.47
C ASN A 176 11.34 -25.73 -2.02
N LYS A 177 10.69 -24.77 -1.37
CA LYS A 177 9.28 -24.90 -0.99
C LYS A 177 8.36 -25.10 -2.20
N VAL A 178 8.67 -24.49 -3.34
CA VAL A 178 7.88 -24.64 -4.57
C VAL A 178 8.18 -25.96 -5.28
N TYR A 179 9.46 -26.37 -5.32
CA TYR A 179 9.94 -27.43 -6.20
C TYR A 179 10.38 -28.75 -5.50
N ASP A 180 10.48 -28.81 -4.17
CA ASP A 180 10.82 -30.03 -3.40
C ASP A 180 9.73 -31.13 -3.46
N ARG A 181 8.64 -30.87 -4.19
CA ARG A 181 7.64 -31.88 -4.58
C ARG A 181 8.10 -32.76 -5.75
N PHE A 182 9.11 -32.34 -6.51
CA PHE A 182 9.65 -33.09 -7.65
C PHE A 182 10.98 -33.75 -7.27
N LYS A 183 10.94 -34.67 -6.30
CA LYS A 183 12.08 -35.57 -6.09
C LYS A 183 12.07 -36.57 -7.24
N PHE A 184 13.12 -36.57 -8.06
CA PHE A 184 13.38 -37.63 -9.03
C PHE A 184 13.61 -38.92 -8.24
N LEU A 185 12.55 -39.68 -8.06
CA LEU A 185 12.64 -41.02 -7.48
C LEU A 185 13.03 -41.94 -8.63
N SER A 186 14.19 -42.58 -8.50
CA SER A 186 14.62 -43.58 -9.49
C SER A 186 13.54 -44.64 -9.60
N LEU A 187 13.15 -44.96 -10.84
CA LEU A 187 12.19 -46.02 -11.13
C LEU A 187 12.76 -47.39 -10.76
N ASP A 188 14.09 -47.51 -10.80
CA ASP A 188 14.84 -48.72 -10.43
C ASP A 188 15.17 -48.81 -8.94
N ALA A 189 14.83 -47.80 -8.13
CA ALA A 189 15.07 -47.89 -6.69
C ALA A 189 14.09 -48.90 -6.07
N PRO A 190 14.57 -49.81 -5.20
CA PRO A 190 13.70 -50.73 -4.48
C PRO A 190 12.75 -49.92 -3.59
N MET A 191 11.48 -50.31 -3.59
CA MET A 191 10.49 -49.68 -2.73
C MET A 191 10.74 -50.07 -1.28
N ALA A 192 10.65 -49.09 -0.38
CA ALA A 192 10.86 -49.34 1.05
C ALA A 192 9.74 -50.25 1.59
N GLY A 193 10.12 -51.38 2.20
CA GLY A 193 9.18 -52.35 2.77
C GLY A 193 8.84 -53.55 1.88
N THR A 194 9.50 -53.70 0.73
CA THR A 194 9.36 -54.86 -0.17
C THR A 194 10.72 -55.49 -0.42
N GLU A 195 10.79 -56.83 -0.53
CA GLU A 195 12.06 -57.55 -0.70
C GLU A 195 12.76 -57.27 -2.03
N ASP A 196 12.03 -56.98 -3.13
CA ASP A 196 12.64 -56.71 -4.44
C ASP A 196 11.80 -55.89 -5.44
N LEU A 197 10.65 -55.35 -5.03
CA LEU A 197 9.77 -54.58 -5.93
C LEU A 197 10.36 -53.20 -6.24
N ARG A 198 10.55 -52.89 -7.52
CA ARG A 198 10.95 -51.56 -8.00
C ARG A 198 9.70 -50.77 -8.39
N ARG A 199 9.85 -49.45 -8.47
CA ARG A 199 8.73 -48.57 -8.86
C ARG A 199 8.34 -48.77 -10.33
N ILE A 200 9.29 -49.15 -11.18
CA ILE A 200 9.01 -49.50 -12.57
C ILE A 200 8.02 -50.68 -12.68
N ASP A 201 8.09 -51.63 -11.74
CA ASP A 201 7.23 -52.82 -11.73
C ASP A 201 5.78 -52.50 -11.33
N THR A 202 5.53 -51.30 -10.81
CA THR A 202 4.19 -50.82 -10.45
C THR A 202 3.53 -49.97 -11.53
N LEU A 203 4.27 -49.59 -12.58
CA LEU A 203 3.75 -48.80 -13.68
C LEU A 203 3.17 -49.70 -14.75
N THR A 204 1.94 -49.41 -15.16
CA THR A 204 1.24 -50.13 -16.24
C THR A 204 1.17 -49.27 -17.50
N ASP A 205 0.84 -49.87 -18.64
CA ASP A 205 0.76 -49.18 -19.92
C ASP A 205 -0.34 -48.07 -19.92
N GLU A 206 -1.32 -48.17 -19.01
CA GLU A 206 -2.34 -47.14 -18.79
C GLU A 206 -1.77 -45.85 -18.15
N ASP A 207 -0.64 -45.96 -17.44
CA ASP A 207 0.03 -44.85 -16.75
C ASP A 207 1.01 -44.08 -17.67
N SER A 208 1.23 -44.58 -18.88
CA SER A 208 2.06 -43.94 -19.89
C SER A 208 1.35 -42.74 -20.54
N VAL A 209 2.02 -41.58 -20.54
CA VAL A 209 1.56 -40.39 -21.27
C VAL A 209 1.73 -40.56 -22.79
N PHE A 210 2.55 -41.52 -23.21
CA PHE A 210 2.76 -41.88 -24.61
C PHE A 210 1.94 -43.14 -24.92
N ARG A 211 0.67 -42.95 -25.27
CA ARG A 211 -0.13 -44.02 -25.88
C ARG A 211 0.35 -44.22 -27.30
N PHE A 212 1.10 -45.30 -27.54
CA PHE A 212 1.36 -45.75 -28.90
C PHE A 212 0.08 -46.40 -29.40
N ALA A 213 -0.65 -45.69 -30.27
CA ALA A 213 -1.73 -46.30 -31.04
C ALA A 213 -1.10 -47.34 -31.97
N ILE A 214 -1.49 -48.60 -31.79
CA ILE A 214 -1.26 -49.68 -32.78
C ILE A 214 -2.29 -49.50 -33.88
#